data_AF-A0A6F8V0G5-F1
#
_entry.id   AF-A0A6F8V0G5-F1
#
_cell.length_a   1.000
_cell.length_b   1.000
_cell.length_c   1.000
_cell.angle_alpha   90.00
_cell.angle_beta   90.00
_cell.angle_gamma   90.00
#
_symmetry.space_group_name_H-M   'P 1'
#
loop_
_entity.id
_entity.type
_entity.pdbx_description
1 polymer ?
#
loop_
_entity_poly.entity_id
_entity_poly.type
_entity_poly.pdbx_seq_one_letter_code
_entity_poly.pdbx_strand_id
1 'polypeptide(L)'
;MERPLRLIASSLALLWGIAPAAATDPVRDATAEEALCDAAAAGTFRASDVQLDRCRQLWRQRVEAARMRSRDYLERMIEQEQLRRAREASLPPPPPPPVTVETFLNGDGLAYGDVVVTDKGPRVFIGKVGEPATADDFVALDAARSPHRGRAKPYEGAYPQAQRPRAATPRPAPSQQERKP
;
A
#
# COMPACT_ATOMS: atom_id res chain seq x y z
N MET A 1 -8.15 -35.47 -54.79
CA MET A 1 -9.54 -35.91 -55.07
C MET A 1 -9.73 -37.23 -54.33
N GLU A 2 -10.61 -37.46 -53.37
CA GLU A 2 -11.71 -36.72 -52.74
C GLU A 2 -11.89 -37.32 -51.33
N ARG A 3 -12.42 -36.56 -50.36
CA ARG A 3 -12.79 -37.07 -49.04
C ARG A 3 -14.27 -37.47 -49.06
N PRO A 4 -14.67 -38.71 -48.70
CA PRO A 4 -16.07 -38.99 -48.42
C PRO A 4 -16.41 -38.62 -46.97
N LEU A 5 -17.18 -37.54 -46.82
CA LEU A 5 -17.91 -37.21 -45.60
C LEU A 5 -18.99 -38.28 -45.38
N ARG A 6 -18.80 -39.14 -44.38
CA ARG A 6 -19.89 -40.00 -43.87
C ARG A 6 -20.64 -39.25 -42.78
N LEU A 7 -21.88 -38.89 -43.14
CA LEU A 7 -22.96 -38.57 -42.22
C LEU A 7 -23.08 -39.65 -41.15
N ILE A 8 -23.03 -39.24 -39.88
CA ILE A 8 -23.57 -40.03 -38.77
C ILE A 8 -24.71 -39.20 -38.18
N ALA A 9 -25.89 -39.47 -38.71
CA ALA A 9 -27.15 -39.16 -38.06
C ALA A 9 -27.55 -40.35 -37.18
N SER A 10 -28.25 -40.05 -36.10
CA SER A 10 -28.96 -41.00 -35.21
C SER A 10 -28.02 -41.71 -34.23
N SER A 11 -28.25 -41.73 -32.92
CA SER A 11 -29.51 -41.65 -32.18
C SER A 11 -29.19 -41.67 -30.69
N LEU A 12 -29.82 -40.80 -29.89
CA LEU A 12 -30.04 -41.07 -28.47
C LEU A 12 -31.42 -40.50 -28.09
N ALA A 13 -32.35 -41.46 -27.98
CA ALA A 13 -33.61 -41.46 -27.24
C ALA A 13 -34.06 -40.11 -26.63
N LEU A 14 -35.23 -39.55 -26.96
CA LEU A 14 -36.54 -40.17 -26.79
C LEU A 14 -36.65 -40.99 -25.50
N LEU A 15 -36.23 -40.39 -24.37
CA LEU A 15 -36.71 -40.80 -23.06
C LEU A 15 -37.16 -39.56 -22.28
N TRP A 16 -38.48 -39.52 -22.06
CA TRP A 16 -39.15 -38.95 -20.89
C TRP A 16 -39.54 -37.47 -20.99
N GLY A 17 -40.76 -37.28 -21.48
CA GLY A 17 -41.65 -36.30 -20.89
C GLY A 17 -41.83 -36.60 -19.41
N ILE A 18 -41.11 -35.87 -18.57
CA ILE A 18 -41.56 -35.49 -17.24
C ILE A 18 -41.68 -33.97 -17.34
N ALA A 19 -42.87 -33.44 -17.04
CA ALA A 19 -43.03 -32.03 -16.75
C ALA A 19 -41.89 -31.61 -15.80
N PRO A 20 -41.24 -30.44 -15.99
CA PRO A 20 -40.37 -29.97 -14.94
C PRO A 20 -41.28 -29.71 -13.73
N ALA A 21 -41.22 -30.62 -12.76
CA ALA A 21 -41.56 -30.28 -11.39
C ALA A 21 -40.79 -28.99 -11.11
N ALA A 22 -41.52 -27.93 -10.78
CA ALA A 22 -40.96 -26.63 -10.47
C ALA A 22 -40.05 -26.76 -9.25
N ALA A 23 -38.81 -27.21 -9.47
CA ALA A 23 -37.71 -26.93 -8.59
C ALA A 23 -37.40 -25.45 -8.82
N THR A 24 -38.02 -24.61 -8.00
CA THR A 24 -37.65 -23.21 -7.80
C THR A 24 -36.17 -23.20 -7.42
N ASP A 25 -35.33 -22.95 -8.42
CA ASP A 25 -33.89 -22.93 -8.28
C ASP A 25 -33.54 -21.59 -7.62
N PRO A 26 -33.10 -21.58 -6.34
CA PRO A 26 -33.09 -20.36 -5.51
C PRO A 26 -32.17 -19.26 -6.07
N VAL A 27 -31.18 -19.65 -6.88
CA VAL A 27 -30.27 -18.73 -7.57
C VAL A 27 -30.96 -18.03 -8.76
N ARG A 28 -31.83 -18.73 -9.49
CA ARG A 28 -32.63 -18.14 -10.59
C ARG A 28 -33.72 -17.21 -10.05
N ASP A 29 -34.33 -17.57 -8.93
CA ASP A 29 -35.38 -16.75 -8.33
C ASP A 29 -34.81 -15.47 -7.69
N ALA A 30 -33.63 -15.55 -7.05
CA ALA A 30 -32.94 -14.38 -6.52
C ALA A 30 -32.51 -13.38 -7.60
N THR A 31 -32.03 -13.87 -8.75
CA THR A 31 -31.63 -13.01 -9.89
C THR A 31 -32.84 -12.38 -10.60
N ALA A 32 -33.98 -13.07 -10.62
CA ALA A 32 -35.23 -12.52 -11.14
C ALA A 32 -35.81 -11.43 -10.22
N GLU A 33 -35.84 -11.66 -8.89
CA GLU A 33 -36.27 -10.63 -7.92
C GLU A 33 -35.37 -9.39 -7.98
N GLU A 34 -34.06 -9.57 -8.18
CA GLU A 34 -33.10 -8.48 -8.32
C GLU A 34 -33.35 -7.66 -9.59
N ALA A 35 -33.57 -8.31 -10.74
CA ALA A 35 -33.91 -7.64 -11.99
C ALA A 35 -35.22 -6.84 -11.90
N LEU A 36 -36.21 -7.37 -11.17
CA LEU A 36 -37.47 -6.67 -10.88
C LEU A 36 -37.26 -5.41 -10.04
N CYS A 37 -36.42 -5.49 -9.01
CA CYS A 37 -36.08 -4.35 -8.18
C CYS A 37 -35.28 -3.29 -8.94
N ASP A 38 -34.37 -3.70 -9.81
CA ASP A 38 -33.59 -2.79 -10.67
C ASP A 38 -34.49 -2.09 -11.70
N ALA A 39 -35.44 -2.82 -12.30
CA ALA A 39 -36.43 -2.24 -13.21
C ALA A 39 -37.36 -1.23 -12.49
N ALA A 40 -37.77 -1.53 -11.26
CA ALA A 40 -38.53 -0.61 -10.42
C ALA A 40 -37.73 0.66 -10.09
N ALA A 41 -36.43 0.52 -9.76
CA ALA A 41 -35.54 1.65 -9.50
C ALA A 41 -35.28 2.51 -10.75
N ALA A 42 -35.19 1.88 -11.92
CA ALA A 42 -35.02 2.54 -13.21
C ALA A 42 -36.32 3.20 -13.73
N GLY A 43 -37.46 3.00 -13.05
CA GLY A 43 -38.76 3.54 -13.46
C GLY A 43 -39.35 2.87 -14.71
N THR A 44 -38.77 1.76 -15.17
CA THR A 44 -39.28 0.99 -16.32
C THR A 44 -40.48 0.12 -15.94
N PHE A 45 -40.71 -0.07 -14.65
CA PHE A 45 -41.83 -0.82 -14.09
C PHE A 45 -42.43 -0.08 -12.89
N ARG A 46 -43.77 0.01 -12.81
CA ARG A 46 -44.45 0.48 -11.60
C ARG A 46 -44.66 -0.67 -10.63
N ALA A 47 -43.77 -0.75 -9.64
CA ALA A 47 -43.92 -1.66 -8.53
C ALA A 47 -45.07 -1.26 -7.60
N SER A 48 -45.78 -2.25 -7.06
CA SER A 48 -46.71 -2.05 -5.95
C SER A 48 -45.96 -1.74 -4.66
N ASP A 49 -46.65 -1.19 -3.65
CA ASP A 49 -46.05 -0.90 -2.34
C ASP A 49 -45.42 -2.15 -1.70
N VAL A 50 -46.06 -3.31 -1.86
CA VAL A 50 -45.56 -4.61 -1.37
C VAL A 50 -44.25 -5.00 -2.08
N GLN A 51 -44.17 -4.77 -3.40
CA GLN A 51 -42.95 -5.04 -4.17
C GLN A 51 -41.82 -4.07 -3.79
N LEU A 52 -42.14 -2.80 -3.55
CA LEU A 52 -41.15 -1.82 -3.08
C LEU A 52 -40.62 -2.19 -1.69
N ASP A 53 -41.47 -2.66 -0.78
CA ASP A 53 -41.03 -3.14 0.53
C ASP A 53 -40.12 -4.35 0.43
N ARG A 54 -40.45 -5.31 -0.44
CA ARG A 54 -39.61 -6.47 -0.74
C ARG A 54 -38.24 -6.05 -1.28
N CYS A 55 -38.20 -5.11 -2.22
CA CYS A 55 -36.94 -4.58 -2.76
C CYS A 55 -36.10 -3.85 -1.72
N ARG A 56 -36.74 -3.07 -0.83
CA ARG A 56 -36.05 -2.43 0.30
C ARG A 56 -35.44 -3.45 1.26
N GLN A 57 -36.11 -4.55 1.53
CA GLN A 57 -35.58 -5.64 2.37
C GLN A 57 -34.37 -6.32 1.72
N LEU A 58 -34.48 -6.69 0.44
CA LEU A 58 -33.37 -7.30 -0.31
C LEU A 58 -32.14 -6.38 -0.34
N TRP A 59 -32.35 -5.08 -0.54
CA TRP A 59 -31.27 -4.09 -0.50
C TRP A 59 -30.57 -4.06 0.86
N ARG A 60 -31.34 -4.01 1.97
CA ARG A 60 -30.77 -4.01 3.33
C ARG A 60 -29.92 -5.26 3.58
N GLN A 61 -30.44 -6.43 3.22
CA GLN A 61 -29.71 -7.70 3.35
C GLN A 61 -28.40 -7.69 2.56
N ARG A 62 -28.39 -7.15 1.34
CA ARG A 62 -27.19 -7.04 0.51
C ARG A 62 -26.16 -6.08 1.11
N VAL A 63 -26.60 -4.93 1.60
CA VAL A 63 -25.74 -3.96 2.26
C VAL A 63 -25.11 -4.55 3.53
N GLU A 64 -25.89 -5.25 4.34
CA GLU A 64 -25.39 -5.94 5.54
C GLU A 64 -24.39 -7.04 5.18
N ALA A 65 -24.70 -7.87 4.19
CA ALA A 65 -23.79 -8.92 3.71
C ALA A 65 -22.48 -8.33 3.15
N ALA A 66 -22.55 -7.23 2.40
CA ALA A 66 -21.37 -6.53 1.90
C ALA A 66 -20.53 -5.92 3.03
N ARG A 67 -21.17 -5.34 4.05
CA ARG A 67 -20.48 -4.81 5.24
C ARG A 67 -19.77 -5.91 6.01
N MET A 68 -20.40 -7.08 6.20
CA MET A 68 -19.75 -8.23 6.84
C MET A 68 -18.51 -8.67 6.06
N ARG A 69 -18.64 -8.91 4.74
CA ARG A 69 -17.50 -9.28 3.88
C ARG A 69 -16.37 -8.25 3.93
N SER A 70 -16.69 -6.96 3.96
CA SER A 70 -15.69 -5.90 4.07
C SER A 70 -14.95 -5.94 5.40
N ARG A 71 -15.65 -6.20 6.52
CA ARG A 71 -15.02 -6.31 7.84
C ARG A 71 -14.08 -7.51 7.88
N ASP A 72 -14.55 -8.67 7.44
CA ASP A 72 -13.74 -9.89 7.37
C ASP A 72 -12.49 -9.71 6.50
N TYR A 73 -12.62 -9.01 5.37
CA TYR A 73 -11.48 -8.70 4.51
C TYR A 73 -10.45 -7.82 5.22
N LEU A 74 -10.90 -6.76 5.91
CA LEU A 74 -10.00 -5.87 6.65
C LEU A 74 -9.29 -6.60 7.79
N GLU A 75 -9.99 -7.44 8.55
CA GLU A 75 -9.39 -8.24 9.62
C GLU A 75 -8.28 -9.15 9.08
N ARG A 76 -8.53 -9.84 7.96
CA ARG A 76 -7.52 -10.70 7.30
C ARG A 76 -6.32 -9.89 6.82
N MET A 77 -6.53 -8.70 6.26
CA MET A 77 -5.44 -7.84 5.81
C MET A 77 -4.57 -7.36 6.97
N ILE A 78 -5.19 -7.00 8.10
CA ILE A 78 -4.48 -6.60 9.32
C ILE A 78 -3.65 -7.78 9.85
N GLU A 79 -4.24 -8.97 9.93
CA GLU A 79 -3.53 -10.18 10.39
C GLU A 79 -2.33 -10.51 9.49
N GLN A 80 -2.51 -10.48 8.16
CA GLN A 80 -1.42 -10.71 7.21
C GLN A 80 -0.29 -9.69 7.34
N GLU A 81 -0.63 -8.42 7.52
CA GLU A 81 0.36 -7.35 7.71
C GLU A 81 1.12 -7.50 9.03
N GLN A 82 0.44 -7.92 10.11
CA GLN A 82 1.10 -8.24 11.38
C GLN A 82 2.07 -9.41 11.23
N LEU A 83 1.66 -10.49 10.55
CA LEU A 83 2.53 -11.64 10.27
C LEU A 83 3.73 -11.25 9.40
N ARG A 84 3.51 -10.40 8.37
CA ARG A 84 4.58 -9.87 7.51
C ARG A 84 5.60 -9.07 8.33
N ARG A 85 5.13 -8.13 9.16
CA ARG A 85 6.01 -7.33 10.02
C ARG A 85 6.77 -8.17 11.03
N ALA A 86 6.13 -9.15 11.65
CA ALA A 86 6.79 -10.06 12.57
C ALA A 86 7.89 -10.87 11.87
N ARG A 87 7.63 -11.35 10.65
CA ARG A 87 8.64 -12.01 9.82
C ARG A 87 9.78 -11.07 9.45
N GLU A 88 9.49 -9.85 9.00
CA GLU A 88 10.52 -8.87 8.64
C GLU A 88 11.39 -8.46 9.83
N ALA A 89 10.78 -8.30 11.02
CA ALA A 89 11.53 -8.02 12.24
C ALA A 89 12.43 -9.18 12.69
N SER A 90 12.11 -10.43 12.27
CA SER A 90 12.95 -11.60 12.55
C SER A 90 14.14 -11.73 11.58
N LEU A 91 14.11 -11.02 10.45
CA LEU A 91 15.21 -11.03 9.49
C LEU A 91 16.34 -10.10 9.98
N PRO A 92 17.61 -10.45 9.69
CA PRO A 92 18.71 -9.53 9.92
C PRO A 92 18.50 -8.23 9.10
N PRO A 93 18.96 -7.07 9.61
CA PRO A 93 18.86 -5.82 8.87
C PRO A 93 19.53 -5.96 7.50
N PRO A 94 18.97 -5.34 6.45
CA PRO A 94 19.57 -5.41 5.13
C PRO A 94 20.98 -4.78 5.17
N PRO A 95 21.92 -5.29 4.37
CA PRO A 95 23.24 -4.68 4.26
C PRO A 95 23.10 -3.21 3.82
N PRO A 96 24.01 -2.32 4.26
CA PRO A 96 23.99 -0.94 3.83
C PRO A 96 24.10 -0.87 2.30
N PRO A 97 23.39 0.07 1.65
CA PRO A 97 23.46 0.21 0.20
C PRO A 97 24.91 0.50 -0.22
N PRO A 98 25.36 -0.02 -1.38
CA PRO A 98 26.69 0.24 -1.87
C PRO A 98 26.86 1.75 -2.14
N VAL A 99 27.91 2.35 -1.58
CA VAL A 99 28.28 3.73 -1.88
C VAL A 99 29.04 3.74 -3.20
N THR A 100 28.41 4.23 -4.26
CA THR A 100 29.10 4.51 -5.53
C THR A 100 29.78 5.87 -5.45
N VAL A 101 31.11 5.88 -5.41
CA VAL A 101 31.90 7.12 -5.53
C VAL A 101 32.31 7.26 -7.00
N GLU A 102 31.69 8.19 -7.71
CA GLU A 102 32.17 8.59 -9.04
C GLU A 102 33.22 9.70 -8.88
N THR A 103 34.47 9.36 -9.14
CA THR A 103 35.60 10.30 -9.10
C THR A 103 35.74 10.95 -10.48
N PHE A 104 35.30 12.20 -10.62
CA PHE A 104 35.50 12.96 -11.86
C PHE A 104 36.94 13.51 -11.96
N LEU A 105 37.80 12.72 -12.61
CA LEU A 105 38.93 13.10 -13.49
C LEU A 105 39.95 14.18 -13.01
N ASN A 106 41.13 13.72 -12.56
CA ASN A 106 42.37 13.63 -13.38
C ASN A 106 43.62 13.51 -12.50
N GLY A 107 44.41 12.45 -12.70
CA GLY A 107 45.82 12.39 -12.30
C GLY A 107 46.12 11.82 -10.92
N ASP A 108 45.62 12.43 -9.85
CA ASP A 108 46.00 12.07 -8.49
C ASP A 108 44.75 11.98 -7.61
N GLY A 109 44.70 10.98 -6.71
CA GLY A 109 43.53 10.68 -5.87
C GLY A 109 43.09 11.81 -4.94
N LEU A 110 42.07 11.55 -4.13
CA LEU A 110 41.53 12.50 -3.15
C LEU A 110 42.64 13.09 -2.28
N ALA A 111 42.74 14.43 -2.27
CA ALA A 111 43.69 15.18 -1.46
C ALA A 111 43.05 15.60 -0.14
N TYR A 112 43.87 15.71 0.91
CA TYR A 112 43.41 16.19 2.21
C TYR A 112 42.76 17.58 2.07
N GLY A 113 41.52 17.70 2.54
CA GLY A 113 40.73 18.92 2.45
C GLY A 113 39.81 19.00 1.24
N ASP A 114 39.83 18.03 0.33
CA ASP A 114 38.92 17.97 -0.81
C ASP A 114 37.47 17.84 -0.34
N VAL A 115 36.57 18.56 -1.02
CA VAL A 115 35.14 18.50 -0.74
C VAL A 115 34.48 17.56 -1.74
N VAL A 116 33.88 16.50 -1.22
CA VAL A 116 33.14 15.49 -1.97
C VAL A 116 31.66 15.65 -1.68
N VAL A 117 30.84 15.72 -2.73
CA VAL A 117 29.39 15.80 -2.58
C VAL A 117 28.82 14.38 -2.54
N THR A 118 28.15 14.03 -1.44
CA THR A 118 27.47 12.74 -1.29
C THR A 118 25.96 12.92 -1.21
N ASP A 119 25.22 11.80 -1.16
CA ASP A 119 23.77 11.79 -0.90
C ASP A 119 23.40 12.39 0.48
N LYS A 120 24.36 12.48 1.39
CA LYS A 120 24.26 13.14 2.71
C LYS A 120 24.82 14.56 2.70
N GLY A 121 24.99 15.17 1.53
CA GLY A 121 25.53 16.51 1.37
C GLY A 121 27.06 16.56 1.27
N PRO A 122 27.65 17.76 1.28
CA PRO A 122 29.08 17.94 1.10
C PRO A 122 29.87 17.47 2.34
N ARG A 123 30.89 16.65 2.09
CA ARG A 123 31.85 16.14 3.07
C ARG A 123 33.27 16.50 2.68
N VAL A 124 34.16 16.58 3.66
CA VAL A 124 35.57 16.87 3.50
C VAL A 124 36.36 15.60 3.69
N PHE A 125 37.23 15.28 2.74
CA PHE A 125 38.18 14.18 2.86
C PHE A 125 39.32 14.59 3.80
N ILE A 126 39.58 13.77 4.81
CA ILE A 126 40.64 13.95 5.80
C ILE A 126 41.52 12.70 5.95
N GLY A 127 41.39 11.75 5.02
CA GLY A 127 42.23 10.56 4.94
C GLY A 127 43.61 10.87 4.36
N LYS A 128 44.47 9.85 4.33
CA LYS A 128 45.82 9.97 3.77
C LYS A 128 45.79 9.78 2.25
N VAL A 129 46.50 10.67 1.55
CA VAL A 129 46.66 10.59 0.09
C VAL A 129 47.41 9.31 -0.28
N GLY A 130 46.89 8.55 -1.23
CA GLY A 130 47.49 7.29 -1.69
C GLY A 130 47.07 6.04 -0.90
N GLU A 131 46.38 6.19 0.23
CA GLU A 131 45.69 5.09 0.91
C GLU A 131 44.23 4.98 0.41
N PRO A 132 43.64 3.77 0.37
CA PRO A 132 42.24 3.62 0.01
C PRO A 132 41.34 4.32 1.04
N ALA A 133 40.52 5.25 0.57
CA ALA A 133 39.62 6.03 1.41
C ALA A 133 38.52 5.15 2.05
N THR A 134 38.27 5.36 3.33
CA THR A 134 37.19 4.73 4.10
C THR A 134 36.09 5.73 4.43
N ALA A 135 34.93 5.25 4.91
CA ALA A 135 33.82 6.13 5.29
C ALA A 135 34.18 7.14 6.41
N ASP A 136 35.10 6.77 7.30
CA ASP A 136 35.55 7.59 8.44
C ASP A 136 36.52 8.71 8.04
N ASP A 137 37.02 8.66 6.80
CA ASP A 137 37.85 9.70 6.19
C ASP A 137 37.01 10.85 5.61
N PHE A 138 35.69 10.75 5.62
CA PHE A 138 34.78 11.80 5.12
C PHE A 138 33.98 12.41 6.25
N VAL A 139 34.39 13.61 6.67
CA VAL A 139 33.74 14.35 7.75
C VAL A 139 32.90 15.50 7.22
N ALA A 140 31.98 15.99 8.02
CA ALA A 140 31.26 17.20 7.65
C ALA A 140 32.15 18.44 7.69
N LEU A 141 31.76 19.48 6.94
CA LEU A 141 32.48 20.76 6.88
C LEU A 141 32.68 21.41 8.25
N ASP A 142 31.72 21.27 9.16
CA ASP A 142 31.71 21.83 10.52
C ASP A 142 32.33 20.89 11.58
N ALA A 143 32.73 19.68 11.21
CA ALA A 143 33.33 18.71 12.11
C ALA A 143 34.67 19.21 12.68
N ALA A 144 34.99 18.82 13.91
CA ALA A 144 36.24 19.22 14.58
C ALA A 144 37.51 18.85 13.79
N ARG A 145 37.46 17.76 13.02
CA ARG A 145 38.58 17.26 12.20
C ARG A 145 38.66 17.93 10.82
N SER A 146 37.68 18.75 10.44
CA SER A 146 37.63 19.41 9.14
C SER A 146 38.58 20.63 9.10
N PRO A 147 39.47 20.74 8.09
CA PRO A 147 40.29 21.94 7.88
C PRO A 147 39.46 23.18 7.53
N HIS A 148 38.23 23.00 7.05
CA HIS A 148 37.33 24.09 6.66
C HIS A 148 36.45 24.59 7.79
N ARG A 149 36.52 23.98 8.99
CA ARG A 149 35.64 24.30 10.14
C ARG A 149 35.60 25.80 10.46
N GLY A 150 36.74 26.49 10.43
CA GLY A 150 36.82 27.92 10.74
C GLY A 150 36.13 28.83 9.72
N ARG A 151 35.82 28.32 8.52
CA ARG A 151 35.16 29.03 7.43
C ARG A 151 33.76 28.49 7.13
N ALA A 152 33.42 27.33 7.68
CA ALA A 152 32.12 26.71 7.54
C ALA A 152 31.08 27.49 8.34
N LYS A 153 30.17 28.16 7.64
CA LYS A 153 28.88 28.53 8.24
C LYS A 153 28.04 27.24 8.35
N PRO A 154 27.19 27.09 9.38
CA PRO A 154 26.25 25.98 9.44
C PRO A 154 25.40 26.01 8.17
N TYR A 155 25.63 25.06 7.27
CA TYR A 155 24.87 24.93 6.03
C TYR A 155 23.60 24.15 6.33
N GLU A 156 22.47 24.85 6.33
CA GLU A 156 21.16 24.35 6.78
C GLU A 156 20.62 23.18 5.93
N GLY A 157 21.17 22.95 4.74
CA GLY A 157 20.76 21.89 3.82
C GLY A 157 21.61 20.61 3.84
N ALA A 158 22.66 20.51 4.65
CA ALA A 158 23.60 19.36 4.61
C ALA A 158 23.11 18.15 5.42
N TYR A 159 22.12 18.31 6.28
CA TYR A 159 21.68 17.24 7.15
C TYR A 159 20.18 17.06 7.00
N PRO A 160 19.68 15.95 6.41
CA PRO A 160 18.42 15.41 6.87
C PRO A 160 18.64 15.05 8.33
N GLN A 161 18.34 15.99 9.25
CA GLN A 161 18.31 15.66 10.66
C GLN A 161 17.40 14.45 10.79
N ALA A 162 17.90 13.35 11.39
CA ALA A 162 17.00 12.42 12.03
C ALA A 162 16.20 13.28 13.00
N GLN A 163 14.93 13.55 12.67
CA GLN A 163 14.05 14.31 13.53
C GLN A 163 14.09 13.60 14.87
N ARG A 164 14.81 14.18 15.84
CA ARG A 164 14.59 13.83 17.24
C ARG A 164 13.11 14.10 17.44
N PRO A 165 12.30 13.11 17.87
CA PRO A 165 10.90 13.38 18.17
C PRO A 165 10.90 14.52 19.18
N ARG A 166 10.38 15.68 18.76
CA ARG A 166 10.13 16.79 19.68
C ARG A 166 9.24 16.19 20.76
N ALA A 167 9.76 16.11 21.99
CA ALA A 167 8.96 15.78 23.14
C ALA A 167 7.74 16.71 23.10
N ALA A 168 6.54 16.11 23.06
CA ALA A 168 5.31 16.86 23.01
C ALA A 168 5.29 17.86 24.16
N THR A 169 5.12 19.14 23.84
CA THR A 169 4.85 20.19 24.83
C THR A 169 3.71 19.71 25.74
N PRO A 170 3.88 19.71 27.07
CA PRO A 170 2.83 19.30 27.98
C PRO A 170 1.59 20.16 27.75
N ARG A 171 0.45 19.50 27.51
CA ARG A 171 -0.85 20.17 27.38
C ARG A 171 -1.15 20.87 28.71
N PRO A 172 -1.43 22.19 28.73
CA PRO A 172 -1.81 22.86 29.95
C PRO A 172 -3.11 22.25 30.49
N ALA A 173 -3.15 22.01 31.80
CA ALA A 173 -4.28 21.41 32.49
C ALA A 173 -5.54 22.27 32.29
N PRO A 174 -6.73 21.66 32.13
CA PRO A 174 -7.96 22.42 32.02
C PRO A 174 -8.23 23.16 33.33
N SER A 175 -8.30 24.48 33.26
CA SER A 175 -8.73 25.34 34.35
C SER A 175 -10.18 24.99 34.72
N GLN A 176 -10.39 24.58 35.97
CA GLN A 176 -11.73 24.57 36.55
C GLN A 176 -12.18 26.01 36.73
N GLN A 177 -12.94 26.55 35.77
CA GLN A 177 -13.69 27.77 35.97
C GLN A 177 -15.18 27.52 35.77
N GLU A 178 -15.87 27.73 36.88
CA GLU A 178 -17.27 28.10 37.05
C GLU A 178 -18.33 27.16 36.49
N ARG A 179 -18.67 26.16 37.31
CA ARG A 179 -20.10 25.98 37.63
C ARG A 179 -20.51 27.16 38.52
N LYS A 180 -21.39 27.99 38.01
CA LYS A 180 -22.25 28.84 38.83
C LYS A 180 -23.72 28.50 38.56
N PRO A 181 -24.58 28.72 39.57
CA PRO A 181 -25.83 28.00 39.79
C PRO A 181 -26.94 28.33 38.80
#